data_AF-A0A8H7M6E8-F1
#
_entry.id   AF-A0A8H7M6E8-F1
#
_cell.length_a   1.000
_cell.length_b   1.000
_cell.length_c   1.000
_cell.angle_alpha   90.00
_cell.angle_beta   90.00
_cell.angle_gamma   90.00
#
_symmetry.space_group_name_H-M   'P 1'
#
loop_
_entity.id
_entity.type
_entity.pdbx_description
1 polymer ?
#
loop_
_entity_poly.entity_id
_entity_poly.type
_entity_poly.pdbx_seq_one_letter_code
_entity_poly.pdbx_strand_id
1 'polypeptide(L)'
;MKAITVIFTLVALRLALFASPIPRYIQDDYQLASPVTSFIRLKEGIFLSEKGIDPYTGGVFLHSPLFLALFSTIFPLSSFGSAILWSILDGITAWCLVCLWRARSSIRDDRKEVLISVIHMLNPYNLLPTLARSTSTIETSLTVLALLFACQKRTGPALVALAAIVHISLPSVLIVVPTIMVLADPHAPASTLANPTPGAKGKRKTPSTPRNNLACGSYRIMELGMEVLGCSAHPLIYIAPICMKFRRDPFYAAYLLLGISATLKSYPTLADPGLFISLISLFPETFAYMRHPLPTFLLHLHSALLMPLASHLWLSQGTGNANFLYAATLVFGLANLAMVVDAVWAGLRAAFVTEEGEEVVQL
;
A
#
# COMPACT_ATOMS: atom_id res chain seq x y z
N MET A 1 -19.01 11.77 -14.27
CA MET A 1 -19.42 10.53 -14.98
C MET A 1 -18.29 9.93 -15.80
N LYS A 2 -17.35 10.75 -16.31
CA LYS A 2 -16.22 10.32 -17.15
C LYS A 2 -15.28 9.31 -16.47
N ALA A 3 -15.03 9.45 -15.17
CA ALA A 3 -14.18 8.49 -14.43
C ALA A 3 -14.78 7.08 -14.41
N ILE A 4 -16.11 6.95 -14.23
CA ILE A 4 -16.80 5.65 -14.21
C ILE A 4 -16.68 4.96 -15.57
N THR A 5 -16.94 5.70 -16.65
CA THR A 5 -16.81 5.15 -18.00
C THR A 5 -15.38 4.71 -18.28
N VAL A 6 -14.38 5.49 -17.85
CA VAL A 6 -12.96 5.12 -17.99
C VAL A 6 -12.64 3.84 -17.21
N ILE A 7 -13.10 3.72 -15.96
CA ILE A 7 -12.90 2.50 -15.16
C ILE A 7 -13.50 1.29 -15.87
N PHE A 8 -14.75 1.36 -16.36
CA PHE A 8 -15.36 0.26 -17.10
C PHE A 8 -14.59 -0.09 -18.38
N THR A 9 -14.12 0.90 -19.13
CA THR A 9 -13.31 0.64 -20.33
C THR A 9 -11.97 -0.03 -19.99
N LEU A 10 -11.33 0.37 -18.90
CA LEU A 10 -10.06 -0.23 -18.46
C LEU A 10 -10.26 -1.64 -17.87
N VAL A 11 -11.37 -1.89 -17.19
CA VAL A 11 -11.76 -3.26 -16.76
C VAL A 11 -11.99 -4.15 -17.99
N ALA A 12 -12.71 -3.65 -19.01
CA ALA A 12 -12.93 -4.39 -20.25
C ALA A 12 -11.62 -4.66 -21.00
N LEU A 13 -10.73 -3.65 -21.08
CA LEU A 13 -9.38 -3.81 -21.64
C LEU A 13 -8.59 -4.88 -20.87
N ARG A 14 -8.67 -4.90 -19.54
CA ARG A 14 -7.99 -5.91 -18.72
C ARG A 14 -8.54 -7.32 -18.97
N LEU A 15 -9.85 -7.48 -19.11
CA LEU A 15 -10.45 -8.75 -19.49
C LEU A 15 -9.97 -9.22 -20.87
N ALA A 16 -9.81 -8.30 -21.82
CA ALA A 16 -9.22 -8.61 -23.12
C ALA A 16 -7.74 -9.04 -22.99
N LEU A 17 -6.96 -8.41 -22.12
CA LEU A 17 -5.58 -8.83 -21.82
C LEU A 17 -5.54 -10.23 -21.16
N PHE A 18 -6.50 -10.57 -20.31
CA PHE A 18 -6.61 -11.92 -19.74
C PHE A 18 -6.95 -12.99 -20.78
N ALA A 19 -7.65 -12.63 -21.87
CA ALA A 19 -7.94 -13.53 -22.98
C ALA A 19 -6.72 -13.78 -23.88
N SER A 20 -5.71 -12.90 -23.80
CA SER A 20 -4.44 -13.05 -24.52
C SER A 20 -3.54 -14.14 -23.91
N PRO A 21 -2.45 -14.56 -24.57
CA PRO A 21 -1.52 -15.52 -23.99
C PRO A 21 -0.61 -14.92 -22.89
N ILE A 22 -0.66 -13.60 -22.65
CA ILE A 22 0.22 -12.89 -21.71
C ILE A 22 0.20 -13.49 -20.30
N PRO A 23 -0.96 -13.75 -19.65
CA PRO A 23 -0.99 -14.29 -18.30
C PRO A 23 -0.25 -15.64 -18.16
N ARG A 24 -0.20 -16.45 -19.22
CA ARG A 24 0.45 -17.77 -19.18
C ARG A 24 1.97 -17.66 -19.06
N TYR A 25 2.57 -16.60 -19.61
CA TYR A 25 4.02 -16.38 -19.52
C TYR A 25 4.45 -15.74 -18.19
N ILE A 26 3.51 -15.04 -17.53
CA ILE A 26 3.80 -14.13 -16.43
C ILE A 26 3.35 -14.70 -15.07
N GLN A 27 2.41 -15.65 -15.05
CA GLN A 27 1.88 -16.26 -13.81
C GLN A 27 2.93 -16.94 -12.91
N ASP A 28 4.06 -17.37 -13.49
CA ASP A 28 5.14 -18.09 -12.79
C ASP A 28 6.30 -17.16 -12.39
N ASP A 29 6.18 -15.86 -12.67
CA ASP A 29 7.20 -14.88 -12.31
C ASP A 29 7.15 -14.54 -10.82
N TYR A 30 8.23 -14.84 -10.10
CA TYR A 30 8.36 -14.57 -8.67
C TYR A 30 8.33 -13.06 -8.33
N GLN A 31 8.64 -12.18 -9.29
CA GLN A 31 8.59 -10.73 -9.07
C GLN A 31 7.16 -10.22 -8.92
N LEU A 32 6.20 -10.94 -9.49
CA LEU A 32 4.78 -10.56 -9.53
C LEU A 32 3.94 -11.32 -8.50
N ALA A 33 4.34 -12.54 -8.20
CA ALA A 33 3.70 -13.38 -7.21
C ALA A 33 4.74 -14.08 -6.33
N SER A 34 4.71 -13.79 -5.03
CA SER A 34 5.57 -14.45 -4.05
C SER A 34 4.92 -15.76 -3.57
N PRO A 35 5.63 -16.57 -2.77
CA PRO A 35 5.05 -17.79 -2.18
C PRO A 35 3.78 -17.53 -1.35
N VAL A 36 3.65 -16.34 -0.77
CA VAL A 36 2.49 -15.92 0.03
C VAL A 36 1.42 -15.19 -0.78
N THR A 37 1.66 -14.85 -2.06
CA THR A 37 0.67 -14.15 -2.90
C THR A 37 0.26 -14.90 -4.17
N SER A 38 0.92 -16.00 -4.52
CA SER A 38 0.65 -16.77 -5.75
C SER A 38 -0.68 -17.52 -5.77
N PHE A 39 -1.49 -17.29 -6.80
CA PHE A 39 -2.75 -18.02 -7.01
C PHE A 39 -2.56 -19.49 -7.39
N ILE A 40 -1.46 -19.85 -8.04
CA ILE A 40 -1.17 -21.26 -8.37
C ILE A 40 -0.99 -22.06 -7.09
N ARG A 41 -0.21 -21.54 -6.13
CA ARG A 41 -0.04 -22.14 -4.81
C ARG A 41 -1.35 -22.20 -4.02
N LEU A 42 -2.21 -21.18 -4.15
CA LEU A 42 -3.53 -21.19 -3.52
C LEU A 42 -4.40 -22.35 -4.05
N LYS A 43 -4.43 -22.56 -5.38
CA LYS A 43 -5.15 -23.69 -5.98
C LYS A 43 -4.58 -25.04 -5.52
N GLU A 44 -3.26 -25.16 -5.43
CA GLU A 44 -2.61 -26.38 -4.96
C GLU A 44 -2.98 -26.67 -3.50
N GLY A 45 -2.98 -25.67 -2.62
CA GLY A 45 -3.40 -25.85 -1.23
C GLY A 45 -4.87 -26.27 -1.09
N ILE A 46 -5.75 -25.73 -1.93
CA ILE A 46 -7.15 -26.16 -1.96
C ILE A 46 -7.27 -27.61 -2.44
N PHE A 47 -6.55 -27.98 -3.49
CA PHE A 47 -6.52 -29.35 -3.99
C PHE A 47 -6.03 -30.36 -2.92
N LEU A 48 -4.99 -30.02 -2.16
CA LEU A 48 -4.53 -30.84 -1.04
C LEU A 48 -5.60 -30.97 0.05
N SER A 49 -6.24 -29.85 0.41
CA SER A 49 -7.32 -29.83 1.40
C SER A 49 -8.51 -30.69 0.98
N GLU A 50 -8.88 -30.70 -0.31
CA GLU A 50 -9.96 -31.54 -0.85
C GLU A 50 -9.63 -33.04 -0.78
N LYS A 51 -8.34 -33.40 -0.77
CA LYS A 51 -7.86 -34.78 -0.60
C LYS A 51 -7.71 -35.19 0.87
N GLY A 52 -8.09 -34.34 1.82
CA GLY A 52 -7.94 -34.59 3.25
C GLY A 52 -6.49 -34.53 3.73
N ILE A 53 -5.59 -33.92 2.94
CA ILE A 53 -4.19 -33.70 3.30
C ILE A 53 -4.10 -32.27 3.83
N ASP A 54 -3.45 -32.09 4.99
CA ASP A 54 -3.21 -30.76 5.54
C ASP A 54 -2.29 -29.94 4.60
N PRO A 55 -2.78 -28.81 4.03
CA PRO A 55 -2.00 -27.99 3.10
C PRO A 55 -0.74 -27.38 3.73
N TYR A 56 -0.71 -27.19 5.05
CA TYR A 56 0.36 -26.48 5.75
C TYR A 56 1.55 -27.38 6.11
N THR A 57 1.38 -28.71 6.11
CA THR A 57 2.43 -29.66 6.49
C THR A 57 3.59 -29.70 5.49
N GLY A 58 3.35 -29.42 4.20
CA GLY A 58 4.32 -29.62 3.11
C GLY A 58 5.13 -28.39 2.66
N GLY A 59 4.94 -27.22 3.27
CA GLY A 59 5.62 -25.97 2.86
C GLY A 59 5.25 -25.42 1.47
N VAL A 60 4.32 -26.08 0.77
CA VAL A 60 3.83 -25.67 -0.56
C VAL A 60 2.85 -24.50 -0.45
N PHE A 61 2.05 -24.48 0.63
CA PHE A 61 1.03 -23.47 0.90
C PHE A 61 1.44 -22.57 2.06
N LEU A 62 1.53 -21.26 1.79
CA LEU A 62 1.91 -20.24 2.79
C LEU A 62 0.86 -19.12 2.89
N HIS A 63 -0.31 -19.31 2.29
CA HIS A 63 -1.41 -18.35 2.33
C HIS A 63 -2.15 -18.38 3.67
N SER A 64 -2.89 -17.32 3.96
CA SER A 64 -3.75 -17.25 5.14
C SER A 64 -4.86 -18.32 5.11
N PRO A 65 -5.23 -18.93 6.26
CA PRO A 65 -6.40 -19.79 6.37
C PRO A 65 -7.70 -19.13 5.91
N LEU A 66 -7.79 -17.79 6.01
CA LEU A 66 -8.95 -17.06 5.50
C LEU A 66 -9.06 -17.18 3.97
N PHE A 67 -7.95 -17.13 3.23
CA PHE A 67 -7.99 -17.36 1.78
C PHE A 67 -8.36 -18.80 1.45
N LEU A 68 -7.84 -19.77 2.20
CA LEU A 68 -8.23 -21.18 2.01
C LEU A 68 -9.74 -21.37 2.18
N ALA A 69 -10.34 -20.77 3.22
CA ALA A 69 -11.78 -20.84 3.46
C ALA A 69 -12.59 -20.11 2.38
N LEU A 70 -12.17 -18.92 1.95
CA LEU A 70 -12.90 -18.11 0.98
C LEU A 70 -12.86 -18.71 -0.45
N PHE A 71 -11.70 -19.24 -0.88
CA PHE A 71 -11.55 -19.82 -2.20
C PHE A 71 -12.02 -21.28 -2.31
N SER A 72 -12.16 -21.99 -1.19
CA SER A 72 -12.83 -23.30 -1.18
C SER A 72 -14.35 -23.20 -1.22
N THR A 73 -14.94 -22.07 -0.79
CA THR A 73 -16.40 -21.93 -0.63
C THR A 73 -17.06 -20.94 -1.59
N ILE A 74 -16.48 -19.74 -1.75
CA ILE A 74 -17.16 -18.59 -2.38
C ILE A 74 -16.52 -18.22 -3.72
N PHE A 75 -15.19 -18.13 -3.79
CA PHE A 75 -14.51 -17.57 -4.96
C PHE A 75 -14.23 -18.59 -6.06
N PRO A 76 -14.35 -18.20 -7.35
CA PRO A 76 -14.16 -19.12 -8.46
C PRO A 76 -12.67 -19.48 -8.67
N LEU A 77 -12.41 -20.79 -8.81
CA LEU A 77 -11.10 -21.34 -9.16
C LEU A 77 -10.86 -21.43 -10.68
N SER A 78 -11.91 -21.22 -11.48
CA SER A 78 -11.82 -21.29 -12.93
C SER A 78 -10.96 -20.16 -13.51
N SER A 79 -10.32 -20.42 -14.65
CA SER A 79 -9.45 -19.45 -15.32
C SER A 79 -10.21 -18.16 -15.70
N PHE A 80 -11.47 -18.31 -16.14
CA PHE A 80 -12.34 -17.19 -16.49
C PHE A 80 -12.92 -16.48 -15.26
N GLY A 81 -13.35 -17.23 -14.24
CA GLY A 81 -13.88 -16.66 -13.01
C GLY A 81 -12.83 -15.85 -12.24
N SER A 82 -11.60 -16.34 -12.17
CA SER A 82 -10.47 -15.58 -11.62
C SER A 82 -10.15 -14.33 -12.45
N ALA A 83 -10.16 -14.41 -13.78
CA ALA A 83 -9.95 -13.21 -14.62
C ALA A 83 -10.99 -12.10 -14.33
N ILE A 84 -12.26 -12.48 -14.17
CA ILE A 84 -13.34 -11.56 -13.80
C ILE A 84 -13.12 -11.00 -12.40
N LEU A 85 -12.86 -11.85 -11.40
CA LEU A 85 -12.70 -11.44 -10.02
C LEU A 85 -11.57 -10.41 -9.87
N TRP A 86 -10.38 -10.68 -10.41
CA TRP A 86 -9.24 -9.75 -10.32
C TRP A 86 -9.51 -8.44 -11.07
N SER A 87 -10.16 -8.51 -12.23
CA SER A 87 -10.50 -7.30 -13.01
C SER A 87 -11.52 -6.43 -12.29
N ILE A 88 -12.53 -7.03 -11.65
CA ILE A 88 -13.53 -6.32 -10.85
C ILE A 88 -12.89 -5.72 -9.61
N LEU A 89 -12.06 -6.47 -8.87
CA LEU A 89 -11.40 -5.98 -7.65
C LEU A 89 -10.54 -4.76 -7.94
N ASP A 90 -9.75 -4.76 -9.01
CA ASP A 90 -8.95 -3.59 -9.38
C ASP A 90 -9.83 -2.40 -9.81
N GLY A 91 -10.94 -2.65 -10.52
CA GLY A 91 -11.94 -1.61 -10.82
C GLY A 91 -12.59 -1.03 -9.57
N ILE A 92 -12.88 -1.86 -8.56
CA ILE A 92 -13.38 -1.42 -7.24
C ILE A 92 -12.32 -0.57 -6.55
N THR A 93 -11.04 -0.98 -6.57
CA THR A 93 -9.96 -0.18 -5.98
C THR A 93 -9.86 1.20 -6.64
N ALA A 94 -9.87 1.27 -7.97
CA ALA A 94 -9.85 2.54 -8.71
C ALA A 94 -11.05 3.43 -8.37
N TRP A 95 -12.26 2.84 -8.29
CA TRP A 95 -13.46 3.54 -7.87
C TRP A 95 -13.33 4.08 -6.43
N CYS A 96 -12.81 3.28 -5.51
CA CYS A 96 -12.61 3.68 -4.12
C CYS A 96 -11.59 4.81 -3.98
N LEU A 97 -10.52 4.80 -4.78
CA LEU A 97 -9.55 5.91 -4.84
C LEU A 97 -10.20 7.22 -5.32
N VAL A 98 -11.07 7.17 -6.34
CA VAL A 98 -11.85 8.33 -6.78
C VAL A 98 -12.80 8.82 -5.68
N CYS A 99 -13.45 7.90 -4.96
CA CYS A 99 -14.28 8.25 -3.82
C CYS A 99 -13.49 8.89 -2.67
N LEU A 100 -12.29 8.39 -2.38
CA LEU A 100 -11.38 8.99 -1.39
C LEU A 100 -10.95 10.40 -1.81
N TRP A 101 -10.60 10.61 -3.08
CA TRP A 101 -10.30 11.93 -3.61
C TRP A 101 -11.46 12.91 -3.43
N ARG A 102 -12.69 12.49 -3.77
CA ARG A 102 -13.90 13.31 -3.58
C ARG A 102 -14.20 13.58 -2.11
N ALA A 103 -13.89 12.64 -1.23
CA ALA A 103 -14.08 12.84 0.20
C ALA A 103 -13.06 13.86 0.77
N ARG A 104 -11.83 13.83 0.26
CA ARG A 104 -10.73 14.75 0.67
C ARG A 104 -10.88 16.15 0.07
N SER A 105 -11.23 16.21 -1.21
CA SER A 105 -11.33 17.44 -1.99
C SER A 105 -12.80 17.82 -2.17
N SER A 106 -13.23 18.92 -1.54
CA SER A 106 -14.59 19.47 -1.72
C SER A 106 -14.88 19.92 -3.17
N ILE A 107 -13.86 19.99 -4.02
CA ILE A 107 -13.95 20.40 -5.42
C ILE A 107 -14.03 19.17 -6.32
N ARG A 108 -15.07 19.11 -7.15
CA ARG A 108 -15.24 18.06 -8.15
C ARG A 108 -14.47 18.41 -9.42
N ASP A 109 -13.41 17.66 -9.71
CA ASP A 109 -12.61 17.79 -10.93
C ASP A 109 -12.59 16.46 -11.69
N ASP A 110 -13.39 16.38 -12.75
CA ASP A 110 -13.51 15.19 -13.61
C ASP A 110 -12.15 14.78 -14.22
N ARG A 111 -11.23 15.72 -14.50
CA ARG A 111 -9.93 15.39 -15.10
C ARG A 111 -9.04 14.68 -14.10
N LYS A 112 -9.02 15.15 -12.84
CA LYS A 112 -8.26 14.51 -11.76
C LYS A 112 -8.82 13.15 -11.40
N GLU A 113 -10.15 13.00 -11.35
CA GLU A 113 -10.79 11.70 -11.11
C GLU A 113 -10.41 10.65 -12.17
N VAL A 114 -10.38 11.06 -13.45
CA VAL A 114 -9.90 10.20 -14.54
C VAL A 114 -8.42 9.90 -14.37
N LEU A 115 -7.59 10.91 -14.06
CA LEU A 115 -6.16 10.73 -13.87
C LEU A 115 -5.84 9.74 -12.75
N ILE A 116 -6.50 9.83 -11.59
CA ILE A 116 -6.33 8.91 -10.46
C ILE A 116 -6.66 7.47 -10.87
N SER A 117 -7.78 7.30 -11.60
CA SER A 117 -8.20 5.98 -12.09
C SER A 117 -7.16 5.38 -13.06
N VAL A 118 -6.68 6.19 -14.00
CA VAL A 118 -5.68 5.79 -14.99
C VAL A 118 -4.34 5.48 -14.33
N ILE A 119 -3.87 6.34 -13.42
CA ILE A 119 -2.62 6.14 -12.67
C ILE A 119 -2.66 4.82 -11.93
N HIS A 120 -3.78 4.43 -11.31
CA HIS A 120 -3.86 3.16 -10.60
C HIS A 120 -3.91 1.95 -11.53
N MET A 121 -4.85 1.94 -12.47
CA MET A 121 -5.14 0.76 -13.30
C MET A 121 -4.08 0.47 -14.37
N LEU A 122 -3.42 1.52 -14.88
CA LEU A 122 -2.31 1.39 -15.84
C LEU A 122 -0.93 1.40 -15.17
N ASN A 123 -0.86 1.49 -13.84
CA ASN A 123 0.41 1.32 -13.14
C ASN A 123 0.98 -0.07 -13.43
N PRO A 124 2.18 -0.24 -14.01
CA PRO A 124 2.76 -1.57 -14.23
C PRO A 124 2.89 -2.38 -12.93
N TYR A 125 3.12 -1.70 -11.80
CA TYR A 125 3.20 -2.31 -10.47
C TYR A 125 1.86 -2.93 -10.00
N ASN A 126 0.71 -2.48 -10.51
CA ASN A 126 -0.60 -3.09 -10.20
C ASN A 126 -1.10 -3.97 -11.36
N LEU A 127 -0.88 -3.54 -12.60
CA LEU A 127 -1.34 -4.21 -13.81
C LEU A 127 -0.67 -5.57 -14.02
N LEU A 128 0.65 -5.68 -13.83
CA LEU A 128 1.35 -6.95 -14.07
C LEU A 128 0.99 -7.99 -12.99
N PRO A 129 0.97 -7.67 -11.68
CA PRO A 129 0.55 -8.63 -10.66
C PRO A 129 -0.92 -9.02 -10.77
N THR A 130 -1.81 -8.12 -11.18
CA THR A 130 -3.22 -8.48 -11.45
C THR A 130 -3.31 -9.49 -12.59
N LEU A 131 -2.59 -9.28 -13.71
CA LEU A 131 -2.53 -10.23 -14.82
C LEU A 131 -1.89 -11.58 -14.43
N ALA A 132 -0.91 -11.56 -13.53
CA ALA A 132 -0.31 -12.76 -12.94
C ALA A 132 -1.24 -13.47 -11.92
N ARG A 133 -2.44 -12.94 -11.67
CA ARG A 133 -3.39 -13.39 -10.65
C ARG A 133 -2.81 -13.37 -9.23
N SER A 134 -2.00 -12.37 -8.91
CA SER A 134 -1.47 -12.19 -7.55
C SER A 134 -2.58 -11.79 -6.59
N THR A 135 -2.67 -12.48 -5.45
CA THR A 135 -3.66 -12.20 -4.38
C THR A 135 -3.41 -10.85 -3.69
N SER A 136 -2.27 -10.19 -3.93
CA SER A 136 -1.98 -8.80 -3.53
C SER A 136 -3.02 -7.80 -4.04
N THR A 137 -3.70 -8.11 -5.16
CA THR A 137 -4.84 -7.32 -5.66
C THR A 137 -5.99 -7.28 -4.64
N ILE A 138 -6.25 -8.42 -3.98
CA ILE A 138 -7.29 -8.54 -2.95
C ILE A 138 -6.87 -7.72 -1.73
N GLU A 139 -5.62 -7.87 -1.26
CA GLU A 139 -5.05 -7.07 -0.16
C GLU A 139 -5.20 -5.57 -0.44
N THR A 140 -4.82 -5.14 -1.64
CA THR A 140 -4.89 -3.75 -2.09
C THR A 140 -6.33 -3.23 -2.09
N SER A 141 -7.27 -4.00 -2.65
CA SER A 141 -8.68 -3.61 -2.69
C SER A 141 -9.30 -3.48 -1.29
N LEU A 142 -8.99 -4.42 -0.39
CA LEU A 142 -9.44 -4.39 1.01
C LEU A 142 -8.82 -3.23 1.78
N THR A 143 -7.55 -2.91 1.53
CA THR A 143 -6.85 -1.76 2.12
C THR A 143 -7.60 -0.46 1.81
N VAL A 144 -7.87 -0.22 0.53
CA VAL A 144 -8.52 1.01 0.09
C VAL A 144 -9.98 1.07 0.53
N LEU A 145 -10.69 -0.06 0.56
CA LEU A 145 -12.05 -0.16 1.11
C LEU A 145 -12.09 0.16 2.60
N ALA A 146 -11.16 -0.38 3.40
CA ALA A 146 -11.06 -0.09 4.83
C ALA A 146 -10.83 1.41 5.08
N LEU A 147 -9.91 2.02 4.33
CA LEU A 147 -9.66 3.46 4.39
C LEU A 147 -10.88 4.28 3.95
N LEU A 148 -11.57 3.88 2.87
CA LEU A 148 -12.76 4.57 2.38
C LEU A 148 -13.90 4.52 3.41
N PHE A 149 -14.19 3.35 4.00
CA PHE A 149 -15.20 3.23 5.05
C PHE A 149 -14.83 4.02 6.30
N ALA A 150 -13.54 4.08 6.64
CA ALA A 150 -13.04 4.93 7.72
C ALA A 150 -13.31 6.42 7.45
N CYS A 151 -12.99 6.89 6.25
CA CYS A 151 -13.27 8.26 5.81
C CYS A 151 -14.78 8.58 5.79
N GLN A 152 -15.63 7.59 5.45
CA GLN A 152 -17.09 7.72 5.47
C GLN A 152 -17.71 7.56 6.87
N LYS A 153 -16.91 7.38 7.92
CA LYS A 153 -17.36 7.16 9.31
C LYS A 153 -18.23 5.91 9.50
N ARG A 154 -18.09 4.92 8.62
CA ARG A 154 -18.77 3.63 8.71
C ARG A 154 -17.92 2.66 9.53
N THR A 155 -18.04 2.74 10.86
CA THR A 155 -17.22 1.97 11.81
C THR A 155 -17.28 0.45 11.60
N GLY A 156 -18.48 -0.13 11.50
CA GLY A 156 -18.66 -1.58 11.32
C GLY A 156 -17.92 -2.14 10.10
N PRO A 157 -18.26 -1.70 8.87
CA PRO A 157 -17.58 -2.14 7.66
C PRO A 157 -16.08 -1.86 7.65
N ALA A 158 -15.65 -0.71 8.20
CA ALA A 158 -14.22 -0.38 8.29
C ALA A 158 -13.45 -1.36 9.17
N LEU A 159 -13.99 -1.69 10.36
CA LEU A 159 -13.35 -2.62 11.29
C LEU A 159 -13.34 -4.06 10.75
N VAL A 160 -14.41 -4.50 10.08
CA VAL A 160 -14.45 -5.83 9.44
C VAL A 160 -13.42 -5.92 8.31
N ALA A 161 -13.34 -4.90 7.44
CA ALA A 161 -12.34 -4.87 6.37
C ALA A 161 -10.90 -4.84 6.93
N LEU A 162 -10.68 -4.09 8.02
CA LEU A 162 -9.40 -4.01 8.71
C LEU A 162 -9.02 -5.34 9.39
N ALA A 163 -9.97 -6.04 10.00
CA ALA A 163 -9.72 -7.36 10.57
C ALA A 163 -9.39 -8.37 9.47
N ALA A 164 -10.16 -8.37 8.38
CA ALA A 164 -9.93 -9.26 7.24
C ALA A 164 -8.54 -9.06 6.64
N ILE A 165 -8.09 -7.81 6.46
CA ILE A 165 -6.77 -7.55 5.88
C ILE A 165 -5.62 -7.96 6.80
N VAL A 166 -5.71 -7.73 8.11
CA VAL A 166 -4.68 -8.19 9.07
C VAL A 166 -4.59 -9.71 9.10
N HIS A 167 -5.72 -10.41 8.94
CA HIS A 167 -5.74 -11.87 8.82
C HIS A 167 -5.14 -12.38 7.51
N ILE A 168 -5.26 -11.62 6.42
CA ILE A 168 -4.69 -11.98 5.12
C ILE A 168 -3.18 -11.71 5.09
N SER A 169 -2.78 -10.52 5.54
CA SER A 169 -1.41 -10.01 5.45
C SER A 169 -1.02 -9.37 6.78
N LEU A 170 -0.05 -9.99 7.47
CA LEU A 170 0.47 -9.46 8.73
C LEU A 170 1.01 -8.01 8.62
N PRO A 171 1.71 -7.59 7.53
CA PRO A 171 2.20 -6.21 7.39
C PRO A 171 1.09 -5.16 7.40
N SER A 172 -0.14 -5.52 7.07
CA SER A 172 -1.28 -4.58 7.11
C SER A 172 -1.65 -4.14 8.54
N VAL A 173 -1.05 -4.72 9.59
CA VAL A 173 -1.21 -4.23 10.97
C VAL A 173 -0.77 -2.76 11.12
N LEU A 174 0.19 -2.29 10.30
CA LEU A 174 0.69 -0.91 10.38
C LEU A 174 -0.40 0.14 10.12
N ILE A 175 -1.42 -0.19 9.32
CA ILE A 175 -2.50 0.75 9.00
C ILE A 175 -3.63 0.75 10.03
N VAL A 176 -3.61 -0.14 11.02
CA VAL A 176 -4.68 -0.26 12.02
C VAL A 176 -4.82 1.03 12.83
N VAL A 177 -3.72 1.48 13.45
CA VAL A 177 -3.69 2.69 14.27
C VAL A 177 -4.12 3.94 13.50
N PRO A 178 -3.54 4.28 12.32
CA PRO A 178 -3.96 5.46 11.60
C PRO A 178 -5.40 5.36 11.07
N THR A 179 -5.88 4.16 10.70
CA THR A 179 -7.30 3.99 10.29
C THR A 179 -8.26 4.25 11.45
N ILE A 180 -7.92 3.82 12.67
CA ILE A 180 -8.68 4.14 13.87
C ILE A 180 -8.63 5.64 14.16
N MET A 181 -7.48 6.30 13.98
CA MET A 181 -7.38 7.75 14.09
C MET A 181 -8.25 8.47 13.06
N VAL A 182 -8.28 8.00 11.81
CA VAL A 182 -9.19 8.52 10.76
C VAL A 182 -10.64 8.34 11.16
N LEU A 183 -11.03 7.23 11.80
CA LEU A 183 -12.38 7.03 12.32
C LEU A 183 -12.71 8.01 13.44
N ALA A 184 -11.79 8.20 14.39
CA ALA A 184 -11.98 9.03 15.58
C ALA A 184 -11.99 10.54 15.28
N ASP A 185 -11.24 11.02 14.29
CA ASP A 185 -11.11 12.44 13.97
C ASP A 185 -12.32 12.96 13.17
N PRO A 186 -13.18 13.85 13.72
CA PRO A 186 -14.36 14.35 13.01
C PRO A 186 -14.03 15.18 11.75
N HIS A 187 -12.82 15.71 11.62
CA HIS A 187 -12.39 16.53 10.48
C HIS A 187 -11.74 15.72 9.35
N ALA A 188 -11.32 14.47 9.62
CA ALA A 188 -10.86 13.55 8.58
C ALA A 188 -12.05 13.15 7.67
N PRO A 189 -11.92 13.20 6.33
CA PRO A 189 -10.67 13.08 5.56
C PRO A 189 -10.14 14.38 4.94
N ALA A 190 -10.65 15.55 5.34
CA ALA A 190 -10.20 16.82 4.78
C ALA A 190 -8.69 17.02 5.06
N SER A 191 -7.93 17.38 4.03
CA SER A 191 -6.50 17.61 4.17
C SER A 191 -6.22 18.87 4.97
N THR A 192 -5.76 18.73 6.21
CA THR A 192 -5.22 19.87 6.97
C THR A 192 -3.92 20.39 6.33
N LEU A 193 -3.23 19.57 5.52
CA LEU A 193 -2.05 19.98 4.76
C LEU A 193 -2.40 20.90 3.58
N ALA A 194 -3.53 20.67 2.91
CA ALA A 194 -3.98 21.52 1.80
C ALA A 194 -4.83 22.70 2.28
N ASN A 195 -5.65 22.50 3.33
CA ASN A 195 -6.53 23.49 3.91
C ASN A 195 -6.26 23.60 5.43
N PRO A 196 -5.30 24.45 5.84
CA PRO A 196 -5.02 24.67 7.25
C PRO A 196 -6.27 25.25 7.92
N THR A 197 -6.80 24.57 8.93
CA THR A 197 -7.80 25.17 9.81
C THR A 197 -7.10 26.16 10.73
N PRO A 198 -7.59 27.40 10.88
CA PRO A 198 -7.01 28.36 11.83
C PRO A 198 -7.04 27.72 13.22
N GLY A 199 -5.87 27.46 13.78
CA GLY A 199 -5.76 26.93 15.13
C GLY A 199 -6.36 27.95 16.09
N ALA A 200 -7.22 27.52 17.01
CA ALA A 200 -7.62 28.35 18.14
C ALA A 200 -6.35 28.93 18.78
N LYS A 201 -6.20 30.25 18.73
CA LYS A 201 -5.02 31.01 19.18
C LYS A 201 -4.58 30.56 20.57
N GLY A 202 -3.68 29.57 20.63
CA GLY A 202 -2.91 29.26 21.80
C GLY A 202 -1.98 30.45 22.00
N LYS A 203 -2.27 31.28 23.01
CA LYS A 203 -1.43 32.43 23.40
C LYS A 203 0.03 31.98 23.46
N ARG A 204 0.83 32.36 22.46
CA ARG A 204 2.27 32.23 22.45
C ARG A 204 2.80 33.13 23.59
N LYS A 205 2.97 32.58 24.80
CA LYS A 205 3.82 33.22 25.81
C LYS A 205 5.26 33.04 25.33
N THR A 206 5.96 34.17 25.25
CA THR A 206 7.40 34.25 25.03
C THR A 206 8.17 33.25 25.92
N PRO A 207 9.28 32.66 25.45
CA PRO A 207 10.01 31.69 26.24
C PRO A 207 10.80 32.42 27.32
N SER A 208 10.26 32.46 28.54
CA SER A 208 11.09 32.54 29.74
C SER A 208 11.52 31.13 30.10
N THR A 209 12.82 30.89 30.14
CA THR A 209 13.41 29.67 30.67
C THR A 209 12.94 29.49 32.12
N PRO A 210 12.46 28.29 32.50
CA PRO A 210 13.16 27.65 33.60
C PRO A 210 13.29 26.11 33.48
N ARG A 211 14.49 25.67 33.89
CA ARG A 211 14.84 24.44 34.61
C ARG A 211 14.10 23.14 34.25
N ASN A 212 14.91 22.22 33.71
CA ASN A 212 14.95 20.79 33.99
C ASN A 212 13.87 20.27 34.93
N ASN A 213 12.96 19.48 34.37
CA ASN A 213 12.50 18.23 34.95
C ASN A 213 12.06 17.33 33.79
N LEU A 214 13.04 16.59 33.23
CA LEU A 214 12.72 15.42 32.44
C LEU A 214 12.04 14.41 33.36
N ALA A 215 10.72 14.31 33.28
CA ALA A 215 10.05 13.06 33.60
C ALA A 215 10.38 12.08 32.46
N CYS A 216 11.52 11.40 32.63
CA CYS A 216 11.91 10.24 31.84
C CYS A 216 10.86 9.14 32.10
N GLY A 217 9.85 9.05 31.24
CA GLY A 217 8.96 7.90 31.19
C GLY A 217 9.80 6.67 30.91
N SER A 218 9.94 5.81 31.92
CA SER A 218 10.67 4.56 31.83
C SER A 218 10.05 3.67 30.76
N TYR A 219 10.70 3.58 29.60
CA TYR A 219 10.43 2.54 28.61
C TYR A 219 11.03 1.24 29.15
N ARG A 220 10.22 0.47 29.87
CA ARG A 220 10.57 -0.92 30.21
C ARG A 220 10.44 -1.73 28.93
N ILE A 221 11.57 -1.97 28.29
CA ILE A 221 11.71 -2.82 27.11
C ILE A 221 11.11 -4.19 27.44
N MET A 222 10.13 -4.59 26.64
CA MET A 222 9.54 -5.91 26.68
C MET A 222 10.52 -6.86 26.01
N GLU A 223 11.41 -7.47 26.81
CA GLU A 223 12.14 -8.66 26.40
C GLU A 223 11.20 -9.85 26.48
N LEU A 224 10.85 -10.45 25.32
CA LEU A 224 10.60 -11.89 25.23
C LEU A 224 10.59 -12.36 23.76
N GLY A 225 11.59 -13.19 23.42
CA GLY A 225 11.57 -14.17 22.32
C GLY A 225 11.42 -13.64 20.89
N MET A 226 12.50 -13.16 20.26
CA MET A 226 12.37 -12.45 18.98
C MET A 226 13.52 -12.63 17.98
N GLU A 227 14.07 -13.83 17.79
CA GLU A 227 15.12 -14.03 16.78
C GLU A 227 14.59 -14.22 15.34
N VAL A 228 13.32 -14.62 15.17
CA VAL A 228 12.67 -14.71 13.83
C VAL A 228 11.53 -13.70 13.67
N LEU A 229 10.88 -13.31 14.77
CA LEU A 229 9.82 -12.29 14.80
C LEU A 229 10.41 -10.85 14.73
N GLY A 230 11.72 -10.67 14.93
CA GLY A 230 12.36 -9.36 15.07
C GLY A 230 12.47 -8.57 13.77
N CYS A 231 12.75 -9.25 12.66
CA CYS A 231 12.79 -8.59 11.34
C CYS A 231 11.39 -8.19 10.83
N SER A 232 10.37 -9.02 11.07
CA SER A 232 9.00 -8.73 10.62
C SER A 232 8.24 -7.75 11.53
N ALA A 233 8.63 -7.62 12.80
CA ALA A 233 8.03 -6.68 13.75
C ALA A 233 8.68 -5.29 13.75
N HIS A 234 9.91 -5.14 13.25
CA HIS A 234 10.61 -3.85 13.16
C HIS A 234 9.76 -2.70 12.58
N PRO A 235 8.93 -2.89 11.53
CA PRO A 235 8.11 -1.82 10.99
C PRO A 235 7.11 -1.21 12.00
N LEU A 236 6.76 -1.93 13.07
CA LEU A 236 5.84 -1.44 14.11
C LEU A 236 6.39 -0.22 14.86
N ILE A 237 7.72 -0.09 14.95
CA ILE A 237 8.38 1.03 15.63
C ILE A 237 8.03 2.37 14.96
N TYR A 238 7.70 2.37 13.66
CA TYR A 238 7.35 3.58 12.91
C TYR A 238 5.91 4.06 13.15
N ILE A 239 5.04 3.24 13.73
CA ILE A 239 3.62 3.61 13.95
C ILE A 239 3.52 4.82 14.88
N ALA A 240 4.14 4.74 16.07
CA ALA A 240 4.08 5.80 17.07
C ALA A 240 4.61 7.16 16.56
N PRO A 241 5.84 7.29 16.02
CA PRO A 241 6.38 8.58 15.59
C PRO A 241 5.58 9.19 14.44
N ILE A 242 5.12 8.40 13.47
CA ILE A 242 4.38 8.91 12.30
C ILE A 242 2.97 9.35 12.71
N CYS A 243 2.25 8.54 13.47
CA CYS A 243 0.91 8.89 13.94
C CYS A 243 0.92 10.07 14.91
N MET A 244 1.94 10.20 15.76
CA MET A 244 2.10 11.39 16.60
C MET A 244 2.34 12.64 15.75
N LYS A 245 3.27 12.56 14.79
CA LYS A 245 3.66 13.70 13.98
C LYS A 245 2.53 14.21 13.09
N PHE A 246 1.80 13.30 12.43
CA PHE A 246 0.72 13.63 11.50
C PHE A 246 -0.67 13.48 12.14
N ARG A 247 -0.82 13.76 13.44
CA ARG A 247 -2.10 13.62 14.16
C ARG A 247 -3.24 14.44 13.54
N ARG A 248 -2.92 15.58 12.92
CA ARG A 248 -3.90 16.48 12.25
C ARG A 248 -4.31 16.05 10.84
N ASP A 249 -3.58 15.11 10.22
CA ASP A 249 -3.97 14.47 8.96
C ASP A 249 -3.67 12.96 9.07
N PRO A 250 -4.53 12.20 9.78
CA PRO A 250 -4.30 10.77 10.03
C PRO A 250 -4.39 9.93 8.74
N PHE A 251 -5.02 10.45 7.68
CA PHE A 251 -5.05 9.78 6.38
C PHE A 251 -3.67 9.83 5.71
N TYR A 252 -2.95 10.97 5.82
CA TYR A 252 -1.57 11.06 5.38
C TYR A 252 -0.64 10.12 6.18
N ALA A 253 -0.89 9.98 7.48
CA ALA A 253 -0.17 9.00 8.31
C ALA A 253 -0.38 7.55 7.81
N ALA A 254 -1.62 7.18 7.45
CA ALA A 254 -1.92 5.87 6.86
C ALA A 254 -1.17 5.66 5.53
N TYR A 255 -1.13 6.69 4.68
CA TYR A 255 -0.39 6.66 3.42
C TYR A 255 1.12 6.42 3.62
N LEU A 256 1.76 7.11 4.57
CA LEU A 256 3.18 6.89 4.88
C LEU A 256 3.45 5.49 5.44
N LEU A 257 2.58 4.99 6.32
CA LEU A 257 2.71 3.65 6.90
C LEU A 257 2.49 2.54 5.87
N LEU A 258 1.65 2.76 4.85
CA LEU A 258 1.55 1.87 3.70
C LEU A 258 2.87 1.81 2.91
N GLY A 259 3.50 2.95 2.68
CA GLY A 259 4.81 3.01 2.01
C GLY A 259 5.90 2.27 2.80
N ILE A 260 5.92 2.43 4.12
CA ILE A 260 6.86 1.72 5.02
C ILE A 260 6.58 0.21 5.05
N SER A 261 5.31 -0.19 5.05
CA SER A 261 4.94 -1.59 4.93
C SER A 261 5.41 -2.17 3.60
N ALA A 262 5.28 -1.44 2.50
CA ALA A 262 5.70 -1.89 1.18
C ALA A 262 7.22 -2.06 1.05
N THR A 263 8.02 -1.22 1.74
CA THR A 263 9.49 -1.31 1.71
C THR A 263 10.05 -2.40 2.60
N LEU A 264 9.43 -2.64 3.76
CA LEU A 264 9.96 -3.53 4.81
C LEU A 264 9.27 -4.90 4.88
N LYS A 265 8.31 -5.19 4.00
CA LYS A 265 7.64 -6.49 3.94
C LYS A 265 8.61 -7.62 3.58
N SER A 266 8.44 -8.75 4.26
CA SER A 266 9.15 -9.99 3.94
C SER A 266 8.60 -10.56 2.62
N TYR A 267 9.50 -10.90 1.68
CA TYR A 267 9.18 -11.29 0.30
C TYR A 267 8.50 -10.17 -0.53
N PRO A 268 9.20 -9.05 -0.77
CA PRO A 268 8.66 -7.96 -1.56
C PRO A 268 8.40 -8.41 -3.00
N THR A 269 7.27 -7.99 -3.53
CA THR A 269 6.82 -8.15 -4.91
C THR A 269 6.68 -6.77 -5.55
N LEU A 270 6.60 -6.73 -6.87
CA LEU A 270 6.30 -5.49 -7.61
C LEU A 270 4.94 -4.89 -7.21
N ALA A 271 4.00 -5.68 -6.69
CA ALA A 271 2.69 -5.20 -6.25
C ALA A 271 2.73 -4.32 -4.99
N ASP A 272 3.69 -4.56 -4.09
CA ASP A 272 3.68 -3.96 -2.76
C ASP A 272 3.78 -2.42 -2.78
N PRO A 273 4.70 -1.78 -3.53
CA PRO A 273 4.70 -0.33 -3.68
C PRO A 273 3.61 0.18 -4.64
N GLY A 274 2.92 -0.70 -5.38
CA GLY A 274 1.97 -0.31 -6.42
C GLY A 274 0.81 0.54 -5.91
N LEU A 275 0.24 0.20 -4.74
CA LEU A 275 -0.79 1.02 -4.09
C LEU A 275 -0.21 2.35 -3.58
N PHE A 276 0.96 2.32 -2.95
CA PHE A 276 1.63 3.52 -2.41
C PHE A 276 1.95 4.53 -3.53
N ILE A 277 2.46 4.06 -4.67
CA ILE A 277 2.69 4.89 -5.87
C ILE A 277 1.38 5.48 -6.37
N SER A 278 0.30 4.69 -6.43
CA SER A 278 -1.00 5.21 -6.89
C SER A 278 -1.61 6.24 -5.94
N LEU A 279 -1.47 6.05 -4.63
CA LEU A 279 -2.00 6.95 -3.61
C LEU A 279 -1.34 8.32 -3.62
N ILE A 280 -0.12 8.45 -4.16
CA ILE A 280 0.55 9.75 -4.29
C ILE A 280 -0.31 10.77 -5.05
N SER A 281 -1.14 10.29 -6.00
CA SER A 281 -2.05 11.13 -6.81
C SER A 281 -3.16 11.81 -5.99
N LEU A 282 -3.44 11.32 -4.77
CA LEU A 282 -4.39 11.94 -3.84
C LEU A 282 -3.79 13.13 -3.09
N PHE A 283 -2.48 13.35 -3.17
CA PHE A 283 -1.73 14.35 -2.41
C PHE A 283 -0.98 15.35 -3.33
N PRO A 284 -1.66 16.03 -4.27
CA PRO A 284 -1.00 16.98 -5.17
C PRO A 284 -0.27 18.11 -4.44
N GLU A 285 -0.71 18.48 -3.24
CA GLU A 285 -0.06 19.48 -2.38
C GLU A 285 1.37 19.10 -1.97
N THR A 286 1.71 17.81 -1.98
CA THR A 286 3.05 17.34 -1.61
C THR A 286 4.05 17.43 -2.76
N PHE A 287 3.58 17.56 -4.01
CA PHE A 287 4.45 17.46 -5.18
C PHE A 287 5.47 18.60 -5.27
N ALA A 288 5.08 19.80 -4.83
CA ALA A 288 5.97 20.96 -4.82
C ALA A 288 7.13 20.84 -3.82
N TYR A 289 7.00 19.94 -2.82
CA TYR A 289 7.95 19.83 -1.71
C TYR A 289 8.82 18.58 -1.77
N MET A 290 8.69 17.74 -2.80
CA MET A 290 9.56 16.58 -2.98
C MET A 290 11.01 17.03 -3.18
N ARG A 291 11.95 16.42 -2.46
CA ARG A 291 13.35 16.85 -2.46
C ARG A 291 14.12 16.24 -3.64
N HIS A 292 13.91 14.95 -3.90
CA HIS A 292 14.68 14.20 -4.90
C HIS A 292 13.80 13.35 -5.84
N PRO A 293 12.75 13.92 -6.49
CA PRO A 293 11.85 13.14 -7.34
C PRO A 293 12.53 12.51 -8.55
N LEU A 294 13.52 13.20 -9.15
CA LEU A 294 14.24 12.70 -10.33
C LEU A 294 15.15 11.51 -10.00
N PRO A 295 16.02 11.55 -8.96
CA PRO A 295 16.76 10.37 -8.51
C PRO A 295 15.85 9.18 -8.19
N THR A 296 14.77 9.40 -7.45
CA THR A 296 13.79 8.36 -7.09
C THR A 296 13.18 7.72 -8.34
N PHE A 297 12.77 8.53 -9.32
CA PHE A 297 12.26 8.03 -10.60
C PHE A 297 13.29 7.22 -11.39
N LEU A 298 14.54 7.68 -11.45
CA LEU A 298 15.62 6.99 -12.15
C LEU A 298 15.95 5.63 -11.52
N LEU A 299 15.89 5.51 -10.18
CA LEU A 299 16.08 4.24 -9.48
C LEU A 299 14.97 3.24 -9.81
N HIS A 300 13.71 3.70 -9.88
CA HIS A 300 12.60 2.86 -10.33
C HIS A 300 12.74 2.45 -11.80
N LEU A 301 13.13 3.37 -12.69
CA LEU A 301 13.36 3.08 -14.10
C LEU A 301 14.49 2.06 -14.28
N HIS A 302 15.60 2.23 -13.55
CA HIS A 302 16.70 1.28 -13.52
C HIS A 302 16.24 -0.11 -13.08
N SER A 303 15.49 -0.18 -11.97
CA SER A 303 15.00 -1.44 -11.42
C SER A 303 14.03 -2.14 -12.38
N ALA A 304 13.13 -1.38 -13.01
CA ALA A 304 12.15 -1.90 -13.97
C ALA A 304 12.81 -2.52 -15.23
N LEU A 305 13.98 -2.03 -15.63
CA LEU A 305 14.74 -2.56 -16.77
C LEU A 305 15.64 -3.74 -16.38
N LEU A 306 16.37 -3.62 -15.27
CA LEU A 306 17.39 -4.62 -14.91
C LEU A 306 16.82 -5.84 -14.19
N MET A 307 15.78 -5.72 -13.36
CA MET A 307 15.25 -6.88 -12.64
C MET A 307 14.72 -7.97 -13.59
N PRO A 308 13.90 -7.67 -14.63
CA PRO A 308 13.43 -8.70 -15.56
C PRO A 308 14.59 -9.28 -16.38
N LEU A 309 15.54 -8.43 -16.81
CA LEU A 309 16.69 -8.86 -17.59
C LEU A 309 17.59 -9.82 -16.81
N ALA A 310 17.98 -9.44 -15.58
CA ALA A 310 18.80 -10.28 -14.71
C ALA A 310 18.10 -11.59 -14.34
N SER A 311 16.79 -11.52 -14.10
CA SER A 311 15.94 -12.69 -13.84
C SER A 311 15.96 -13.67 -15.01
N HIS A 312 15.75 -13.17 -16.24
CA HIS A 312 15.75 -14.00 -17.44
C HIS A 312 17.11 -14.64 -17.72
N LEU A 313 18.20 -13.87 -17.58
CA LEU A 313 19.56 -14.38 -17.78
C LEU A 313 19.93 -15.47 -16.78
N TRP A 314 19.51 -15.33 -15.52
CA TRP A 314 19.83 -16.31 -14.49
C TRP A 314 18.90 -17.54 -14.54
N LEU A 315 17.58 -17.34 -14.53
CA LEU A 315 16.62 -18.45 -14.41
C LEU A 315 16.32 -19.15 -15.73
N SER A 316 16.24 -18.42 -16.84
CA SER A 316 15.86 -19.00 -18.13
C SER A 316 17.08 -19.42 -18.96
N GLN A 317 18.08 -18.54 -19.08
CA GLN A 317 19.26 -18.79 -19.90
C GLN A 317 20.37 -19.54 -19.16
N GLY A 318 20.40 -19.49 -17.82
CA GLY A 318 21.45 -20.11 -17.00
C GLY A 318 22.84 -19.49 -17.16
N THR A 319 22.94 -18.35 -17.84
CA THR A 319 24.21 -17.64 -18.11
C THR A 319 24.46 -16.48 -17.13
N GLY A 320 23.42 -16.00 -16.45
CA GLY A 320 23.48 -14.90 -15.49
C GLY A 320 23.93 -15.34 -14.09
N ASN A 321 24.62 -14.47 -13.37
CA ASN A 321 24.96 -14.66 -11.95
C ASN A 321 23.82 -14.15 -11.06
N ALA A 322 23.41 -14.95 -10.07
CA ALA A 322 22.38 -14.59 -9.07
C ALA A 322 22.68 -13.26 -8.35
N ASN A 323 23.95 -12.90 -8.19
CA ASN A 323 24.36 -11.64 -7.57
C ASN A 323 23.86 -10.40 -8.33
N PHE A 324 23.73 -10.46 -9.65
CA PHE A 324 23.19 -9.34 -10.43
C PHE A 324 21.71 -9.15 -10.16
N LEU A 325 20.96 -10.24 -10.02
CA LEU A 325 19.55 -10.18 -9.65
C LEU A 325 19.40 -9.64 -8.22
N TYR A 326 20.21 -10.12 -7.27
CA TYR A 326 20.23 -9.60 -5.90
C TYR A 326 20.55 -8.10 -5.84
N ALA A 327 21.54 -7.64 -6.62
CA ALA A 327 21.86 -6.22 -6.68
C ALA A 327 20.70 -5.39 -7.25
N ALA A 328 20.03 -5.89 -8.30
CA ALA A 328 18.88 -5.21 -8.89
C ALA A 328 17.69 -5.09 -7.91
N THR A 329 17.41 -6.14 -7.11
CA THR A 329 16.35 -6.09 -6.10
C THR A 329 16.72 -5.17 -4.92
N LEU A 330 18.00 -5.04 -4.58
CA LEU A 330 18.46 -4.07 -3.59
C LEU A 330 18.24 -2.64 -4.07
N VAL A 331 18.54 -2.35 -5.35
CA VAL A 331 18.26 -1.03 -5.95
C VAL A 331 16.75 -0.74 -5.97
N PHE A 332 15.92 -1.74 -6.23
CA PHE A 332 14.46 -1.60 -6.14
C PHE A 332 14.00 -1.27 -4.71
N GLY A 333 14.55 -1.95 -3.70
CA GLY A 333 14.30 -1.64 -2.29
C GLY A 333 14.71 -0.20 -1.92
N LEU A 334 15.88 0.25 -2.41
CA LEU A 334 16.34 1.64 -2.23
C LEU A 334 15.43 2.64 -2.95
N ALA A 335 14.91 2.31 -4.13
CA ALA A 335 13.96 3.16 -4.86
C ALA A 335 12.67 3.36 -4.04
N ASN A 336 12.10 2.27 -3.52
CA ASN A 336 10.91 2.32 -2.66
C ASN A 336 11.18 3.13 -1.38
N LEU A 337 12.34 2.94 -0.75
CA LEU A 337 12.73 3.69 0.44
C LEU A 337 12.90 5.19 0.15
N ALA A 338 13.57 5.54 -0.96
CA ALA A 338 13.78 6.92 -1.38
C ALA A 338 12.44 7.63 -1.59
N MET A 339 11.46 6.96 -2.21
CA MET A 339 10.11 7.50 -2.39
C MET A 339 9.37 7.72 -1.06
N VAL A 340 9.49 6.81 -0.09
CA VAL A 340 8.93 7.00 1.26
C VAL A 340 9.59 8.19 1.97
N VAL A 341 10.91 8.33 1.86
CA VAL A 341 11.65 9.44 2.47
C VAL A 341 11.26 10.77 1.83
N ASP A 342 11.15 10.83 0.50
CA ASP A 342 10.67 12.02 -0.22
C ASP A 342 9.24 12.38 0.19
N ALA A 343 8.35 11.40 0.35
CA ALA A 343 6.99 11.62 0.84
C ALA A 343 6.99 12.19 2.26
N VAL A 344 7.73 11.58 3.21
CA VAL A 344 7.84 12.09 4.58
C VAL A 344 8.37 13.53 4.58
N TRP A 345 9.42 13.81 3.80
CA TRP A 345 10.01 15.15 3.70
C TRP A 345 9.00 16.16 3.14
N ALA A 346 8.30 15.81 2.07
CA ALA A 346 7.30 16.67 1.45
C ALA A 346 6.14 16.96 2.40
N GLY A 347 5.64 15.95 3.11
CA GLY A 347 4.60 16.12 4.12
C GLY A 347 5.04 17.00 5.29
N LEU A 348 6.27 16.83 5.77
CA LEU A 348 6.84 17.68 6.81
C LEU A 348 6.95 19.14 6.34
N ARG A 349 7.41 19.38 5.11
CA ARG A 349 7.53 20.74 4.55
C ARG A 349 6.18 21.39 4.29
N ALA A 350 5.24 20.64 3.72
CA ALA A 350 3.87 21.11 3.50
C ALA A 350 3.20 21.56 4.81
N ALA A 351 3.50 20.88 5.93
CA ALA A 351 3.00 21.26 7.25
C ALA A 351 3.58 22.58 7.79
N PHE A 352 4.74 23.05 7.33
CA PHE A 352 5.38 24.28 7.81
C PHE A 352 5.04 25.52 6.97
N VAL A 353 4.72 25.35 5.68
CA VAL A 353 4.46 26.46 4.75
C VAL A 353 2.98 26.78 4.77
N THR A 354 2.55 27.49 5.81
CA THR A 354 1.23 28.12 5.88
C THR A 354 1.47 29.64 5.85
N GLU A 355 1.02 30.31 4.78
CA GLU A 355 1.23 31.74 4.57
C GLU A 355 0.49 32.60 5.60
N GLU A 356 1.10 33.72 6.00
CA GLU A 356 0.63 34.74 6.95
C GLU A 356 0.61 34.37 8.45
N GLY A 357 1.76 33.93 8.97
CA GLY A 357 2.15 34.22 10.36
C GLY A 357 1.65 33.28 11.46
N GLU A 358 0.87 32.25 11.14
CA GLU A 358 0.56 31.16 12.08
C GLU A 358 1.41 29.92 11.77
N GLU A 359 2.49 29.74 12.54
CA GLU A 359 3.21 28.47 12.60
C GLU A 359 2.29 27.39 13.18
N VAL A 360 1.61 26.65 12.32
CA VAL A 360 0.86 25.47 12.72
C VAL A 360 1.84 24.32 12.90
N VAL A 361 2.68 24.38 13.95
CA VAL A 361 3.57 23.27 14.29
C VAL A 361 2.70 22.04 14.57
N GLN A 362 2.77 21.05 13.69
CA GLN A 362 2.22 19.72 13.93
C GLN A 362 3.13 19.09 15.00
N LEU A 363 2.75 19.25 16.27
CA LEU A 363 3.36 18.61 17.43
C LEU A 363 2.54 17.41 17.86
#